data_AF-A0A522LUX6-F1
#
_entry.id   AF-A0A522LUX6-F1
#
_cell.length_a   1.000
_cell.length_b   1.000
_cell.length_c   1.000
_cell.angle_alpha   90.00
_cell.angle_beta   90.00
_cell.angle_gamma   90.00
#
_symmetry.space_group_name_H-M   'P 1'
#
loop_
_entity.id
_entity.type
_entity.pdbx_description
1 polymer ?
#
loop_
_entity_poly.entity_id
_entity_poly.type
_entity_poly.pdbx_seq_one_letter_code
_entity_poly.pdbx_strand_id
1 'polypeptide(L)'
;MAGVTLVEMVMYIAIVSIGVAGILSVMTYTTRYSADPMVEQQALLIAESYMEEILHKRFTDPTAGATQVCPTALPYKEASRASYDNVCDYDNLNDSAGAVDQLGNTIAGLTAYNVSVSVTGNVGDALALGPTASQITNVGALRVLRVNVEVTHDDIPDFRLLLTGYRTNYYCDTTETTVPQGCLPR
;
A
#
# COMPACT_ATOMS: atom_id res chain seq x y z
N MET A 1 69.18 11.70 4.09
CA MET A 1 67.82 11.81 4.67
C MET A 1 67.57 13.29 4.95
N ALA A 2 66.78 13.96 4.13
CA ALA A 2 66.35 15.32 4.44
C ALA A 2 65.27 15.21 5.53
N GLY A 3 65.44 15.93 6.64
CA GLY A 3 64.46 15.97 7.72
C GLY A 3 63.24 16.82 7.33
N VAL A 4 62.08 16.45 7.85
CA VAL A 4 60.85 17.27 7.74
C VAL A 4 61.00 18.55 8.56
N THR A 5 60.47 19.65 8.03
CA THR A 5 60.53 20.95 8.73
C THR A 5 59.40 21.08 9.76
N LEU A 6 59.57 21.92 10.78
CA LEU A 6 58.52 22.16 11.79
C LEU A 6 57.22 22.67 11.16
N VAL A 7 57.32 23.55 10.15
CA VAL A 7 56.15 24.06 9.42
C VAL A 7 55.43 22.96 8.62
N GLU A 8 56.17 22.04 8.03
CA GLU A 8 55.62 20.91 7.28
C GLU A 8 54.83 19.96 8.21
N MET A 9 55.33 19.70 9.42
CA MET A 9 54.61 18.88 10.41
C MET A 9 53.32 19.57 10.89
N VAL A 10 53.36 20.88 11.13
CA VAL A 10 52.18 21.66 11.56
C VAL A 10 51.12 21.70 10.46
N MET A 11 51.51 21.89 9.21
CA MET A 11 50.59 21.85 8.08
C MET A 11 50.01 20.44 7.86
N TYR A 12 50.81 19.39 8.03
CA TYR A 12 50.35 18.01 7.92
C TYR A 12 49.25 17.70 8.94
N ILE A 13 49.48 17.97 10.22
CA ILE A 13 48.47 17.72 11.26
C ILE A 13 47.21 18.58 11.04
N ALA A 14 47.36 19.83 10.56
CA ALA A 14 46.23 20.70 10.25
C ALA A 14 45.37 20.11 9.12
N ILE A 15 45.98 19.71 8.00
CA ILE A 15 45.27 19.12 6.86
C ILE A 15 44.59 17.80 7.27
N VAL A 16 45.29 16.92 8.00
CA VAL A 16 44.71 15.65 8.47
C VAL A 16 43.54 15.91 9.42
N SER A 17 43.65 16.88 10.33
CA SER A 17 42.56 17.19 11.27
C SER A 17 41.28 17.65 10.57
N ILE A 18 41.40 18.51 9.55
CA ILE A 18 40.27 18.97 8.74
C ILE A 18 39.67 17.81 7.95
N GLY A 19 40.52 16.95 7.37
CA GLY A 19 40.09 15.76 6.63
C GLY A 19 39.29 14.78 7.52
N VAL A 20 39.80 14.48 8.72
CA VAL A 20 39.14 13.60 9.70
C VAL A 20 37.82 14.20 10.18
N ALA A 21 37.78 15.51 10.47
CA ALA A 21 36.55 16.19 10.86
C ALA A 21 35.47 16.10 9.76
N GLY A 22 35.86 16.27 8.49
CA GLY A 22 34.96 16.10 7.35
C GLY A 22 34.39 14.68 7.25
N ILE A 23 35.23 13.66 7.41
CA ILE A 23 34.81 12.25 7.34
C ILE A 23 33.85 11.90 8.48
N LEU A 24 34.15 12.31 9.72
CA LEU A 24 33.24 12.09 10.86
C LEU A 24 31.90 12.78 10.67
N SER A 25 31.87 13.98 10.07
CA SER A 25 30.63 14.67 9.76
C SER A 25 29.75 13.87 8.79
N VAL A 26 30.35 13.24 7.77
CA VAL A 26 29.59 12.38 6.83
C VAL A 26 29.11 11.11 7.53
N MET A 27 29.96 10.45 8.35
CA MET A 27 29.57 9.23 9.07
C MET A 27 28.42 9.45 10.05
N THR A 28 28.42 10.59 10.77
CA THR A 28 27.32 10.94 11.69
C THR A 28 26.04 11.26 10.94
N TYR A 29 26.13 11.91 9.78
CA TYR A 29 24.99 12.13 8.90
C TYR A 29 24.41 10.80 8.41
N THR A 30 25.21 9.92 7.81
CA THR A 30 24.72 8.64 7.26
C THR A 30 24.13 7.72 8.32
N THR A 31 24.70 7.70 9.53
CA THR A 31 24.18 6.88 10.65
C THR A 31 22.83 7.36 11.17
N ARG A 32 22.53 8.66 11.08
CA ARG A 32 21.23 9.19 11.54
C ARG A 32 20.09 8.83 10.60
N TYR A 33 20.33 8.84 9.30
CA TYR A 33 19.31 8.55 8.28
C TYR A 33 19.24 7.07 7.88
N SER A 34 20.05 6.18 8.47
CA SER A 34 20.05 4.76 8.11
C SER A 34 18.85 3.97 8.65
N ALA A 35 18.06 4.54 9.57
CA ALA A 35 16.87 3.90 10.14
C ALA A 35 15.59 4.18 9.34
N ASP A 36 15.52 5.31 8.64
CA ASP A 36 14.41 5.69 7.75
C ASP A 36 14.00 4.59 6.75
N PRO A 37 14.94 3.89 6.05
CA PRO A 37 14.55 2.82 5.14
C PRO A 37 13.87 1.64 5.83
N MET A 38 14.10 1.41 7.13
CA MET A 38 13.43 0.32 7.85
C MET A 38 11.92 0.58 7.97
N VAL A 39 11.53 1.81 8.29
CA VAL A 39 10.11 2.18 8.45
C VAL A 39 9.38 2.08 7.12
N GLU A 40 10.02 2.53 6.04
CA GLU A 40 9.47 2.45 4.69
C GLU A 40 9.29 1.00 4.22
N GLN A 41 10.30 0.14 4.41
CA GLN A 41 10.21 -1.28 4.06
C GLN A 41 9.13 -2.00 4.88
N GLN A 42 9.02 -1.69 6.17
CA GLN A 42 7.99 -2.28 7.03
C GLN A 42 6.58 -1.83 6.61
N ALA A 43 6.40 -0.54 6.28
CA ALA A 43 5.14 -0.05 5.74
C ALA A 43 4.78 -0.69 4.39
N LEU A 44 5.77 -0.90 3.52
CA LEU A 44 5.58 -1.60 2.25
C LEU A 44 5.11 -3.04 2.47
N LEU A 45 5.77 -3.80 3.36
CA LEU A 45 5.37 -5.19 3.68
C LEU A 45 3.97 -5.26 4.30
N ILE A 46 3.59 -4.29 5.13
CA ILE A 46 2.22 -4.18 5.65
C ILE A 46 1.24 -3.94 4.51
N ALA A 47 1.54 -2.98 3.63
CA ALA A 47 0.69 -2.67 2.48
C ALA A 47 0.53 -3.85 1.52
N GLU A 48 1.63 -4.57 1.24
CA GLU A 48 1.64 -5.78 0.41
C GLU A 48 0.82 -6.90 1.06
N SER A 49 0.98 -7.14 2.37
CA SER A 49 0.20 -8.15 3.09
C SER A 49 -1.31 -7.87 3.02
N TYR A 50 -1.72 -6.61 3.24
CA TYR A 50 -3.12 -6.20 3.11
C TYR A 50 -3.60 -6.33 1.65
N MET A 51 -2.77 -5.94 0.69
CA MET A 51 -3.09 -6.05 -0.73
C MET A 51 -3.29 -7.51 -1.15
N GLU A 52 -2.41 -8.43 -0.74
CA GLU A 52 -2.52 -9.85 -1.02
C GLU A 52 -3.78 -10.43 -0.38
N GLU A 53 -4.08 -10.07 0.86
CA GLU A 53 -5.32 -10.46 1.53
C GLU A 53 -6.55 -10.05 0.72
N ILE A 54 -6.63 -8.78 0.32
CA ILE A 54 -7.76 -8.21 -0.42
C ILE A 54 -7.88 -8.86 -1.80
N LEU A 55 -6.80 -8.91 -2.57
CA LEU A 55 -6.83 -9.41 -3.94
C LEU A 55 -7.09 -10.92 -4.01
N HIS A 56 -6.86 -11.65 -2.92
CA HIS A 56 -7.22 -13.07 -2.81
C HIS A 56 -8.72 -13.31 -2.57
N LYS A 57 -9.48 -12.27 -2.20
CA LYS A 57 -10.93 -12.38 -2.05
C LYS A 57 -11.64 -12.43 -3.40
N ARG A 58 -12.90 -12.85 -3.36
CA ARG A 58 -13.74 -12.93 -4.54
C ARG A 58 -14.01 -11.53 -5.08
N PHE A 59 -14.17 -11.43 -6.40
CA PHE A 59 -14.53 -10.16 -7.02
C PHE A 59 -15.97 -9.75 -6.66
N THR A 60 -16.89 -10.72 -6.68
CA THR A 60 -18.29 -10.55 -6.29
C THR A 60 -18.56 -11.20 -4.94
N ASP A 61 -19.57 -10.69 -4.24
CA ASP A 61 -20.13 -11.31 -3.04
C ASP A 61 -20.57 -12.76 -3.34
N PRO A 62 -20.09 -13.77 -2.58
CA PRO A 62 -20.45 -15.17 -2.77
C PRO A 62 -21.84 -15.53 -2.22
N THR A 63 -22.50 -14.64 -1.49
CA THR A 63 -23.82 -14.86 -0.91
C THR A 63 -24.84 -15.13 -2.01
N ALA A 64 -25.59 -16.22 -1.88
CA ALA A 64 -26.55 -16.62 -2.90
C ALA A 64 -27.61 -15.53 -3.12
N GLY A 65 -27.73 -15.06 -4.36
CA GLY A 65 -28.65 -13.98 -4.73
C GLY A 65 -28.10 -12.57 -4.51
N ALA A 66 -26.86 -12.42 -4.01
CA ALA A 66 -26.18 -11.14 -4.00
C ALA A 66 -25.88 -10.71 -5.45
N THR A 67 -26.37 -9.54 -5.80
CA THR A 67 -26.12 -8.90 -7.11
C THR A 67 -25.09 -7.78 -7.01
N GLN A 68 -24.45 -7.64 -5.84
CA GLN A 68 -23.58 -6.52 -5.51
C GLN A 68 -22.22 -6.66 -6.20
N VAL A 69 -21.96 -5.70 -7.08
CA VAL A 69 -20.66 -5.38 -7.66
C VAL A 69 -20.17 -4.12 -6.96
N CYS A 70 -18.87 -4.04 -6.60
CA CYS A 70 -18.34 -2.86 -5.92
C CYS A 70 -18.47 -1.56 -6.76
N PRO A 71 -18.22 -0.38 -6.14
CA PRO A 71 -18.56 -0.11 -4.75
C PRO A 71 -20.09 -0.01 -4.63
N THR A 72 -20.65 -0.66 -3.64
CA THR A 72 -22.05 -0.47 -3.26
C THR A 72 -22.14 0.72 -2.33
N ALA A 73 -23.23 1.48 -2.43
CA ALA A 73 -23.49 2.56 -1.49
C ALA A 73 -23.50 1.99 -0.05
N LEU A 74 -22.63 2.52 0.80
CA LEU A 74 -22.57 2.24 2.24
C LEU A 74 -23.98 2.23 2.87
N PRO A 75 -24.26 1.36 3.87
CA PRO A 75 -23.29 0.77 4.78
C PRO A 75 -23.41 -0.76 4.81
N TYR A 76 -23.09 -1.45 3.72
CA TYR A 76 -22.83 -2.88 3.81
C TYR A 76 -21.34 -3.10 4.09
N LYS A 77 -20.86 -2.51 5.20
CA LYS A 77 -19.58 -2.89 5.78
C LYS A 77 -19.87 -4.07 6.68
N GLU A 78 -19.33 -5.21 6.34
CA GLU A 78 -19.44 -6.41 7.15
C GLU A 78 -18.97 -6.12 8.60
N ALA A 79 -19.66 -6.70 9.57
CA ALA A 79 -19.49 -6.34 10.98
C ALA A 79 -18.12 -6.73 11.56
N SER A 80 -17.39 -7.62 10.89
CA SER A 80 -16.14 -8.20 11.34
C SER A 80 -15.25 -8.55 10.15
N ARG A 81 -13.93 -8.46 10.34
CA ARG A 81 -12.91 -8.93 9.40
C ARG A 81 -13.12 -10.40 8.99
N ALA A 82 -13.66 -11.22 9.89
CA ALA A 82 -13.96 -12.63 9.63
C ALA A 82 -15.07 -12.85 8.59
N SER A 83 -15.94 -11.87 8.40
CA SER A 83 -17.01 -11.90 7.41
C SER A 83 -16.56 -11.41 6.04
N TYR A 84 -15.33 -10.88 5.91
CA TYR A 84 -14.85 -10.31 4.66
C TYR A 84 -14.56 -11.44 3.66
N ASP A 85 -15.41 -11.59 2.66
CA ASP A 85 -15.38 -12.69 1.70
C ASP A 85 -15.24 -12.23 0.24
N ASN A 86 -15.41 -10.93 -0.01
CA ASN A 86 -15.17 -10.28 -1.29
C ASN A 86 -14.20 -9.08 -1.15
N VAL A 87 -13.81 -8.48 -2.27
CA VAL A 87 -12.94 -7.29 -2.30
C VAL A 87 -13.64 -6.04 -1.75
N CYS A 88 -14.96 -5.90 -1.99
CA CYS A 88 -15.72 -4.72 -1.60
C CYS A 88 -15.78 -4.50 -0.09
N ASP A 89 -15.72 -5.55 0.71
CA ASP A 89 -15.82 -5.48 2.18
C ASP A 89 -14.70 -4.66 2.83
N TYR A 90 -13.60 -4.47 2.09
CA TYR A 90 -12.45 -3.68 2.50
C TYR A 90 -12.59 -2.19 2.15
N ASP A 91 -13.63 -1.79 1.40
CA ASP A 91 -13.84 -0.39 1.09
C ASP A 91 -14.13 0.41 2.36
N ASN A 92 -13.44 1.55 2.50
CA ASN A 92 -13.46 2.37 3.72
C ASN A 92 -13.02 1.61 4.98
N LEU A 93 -12.10 0.66 4.83
CA LEU A 93 -11.35 0.17 5.98
C LEU A 93 -10.46 1.27 6.53
N ASN A 94 -10.38 1.33 7.86
CA ASN A 94 -9.51 2.22 8.59
C ASN A 94 -9.10 1.56 9.92
N ASP A 95 -7.92 0.95 9.91
CA ASP A 95 -7.27 0.39 11.08
C ASP A 95 -6.32 1.46 11.65
N SER A 96 -6.86 2.30 12.53
CA SER A 96 -6.17 3.46 13.11
C SER A 96 -5.57 3.21 14.50
N ALA A 97 -5.50 1.95 14.92
CA ALA A 97 -4.90 1.52 16.18
C ALA A 97 -3.75 0.52 15.93
N GLY A 98 -3.09 0.65 14.78
CA GLY A 98 -2.07 -0.27 14.31
C GLY A 98 -2.56 -1.30 13.29
N ALA A 99 -1.58 -1.90 12.60
CA ALA A 99 -1.82 -2.95 11.63
C ALA A 99 -2.36 -4.23 12.30
N VAL A 100 -3.33 -4.86 11.64
CA VAL A 100 -3.95 -6.11 12.07
C VAL A 100 -3.71 -7.21 11.04
N ASP A 101 -3.81 -8.47 11.48
CA ASP A 101 -3.79 -9.62 10.58
C ASP A 101 -5.14 -9.85 9.87
N GLN A 102 -5.18 -10.83 8.97
CA GLN A 102 -6.39 -11.23 8.25
C GLN A 102 -7.56 -11.67 9.15
N LEU A 103 -7.29 -12.01 10.41
CA LEU A 103 -8.31 -12.40 11.38
C LEU A 103 -8.76 -11.22 12.26
N GLY A 104 -8.16 -10.04 12.07
CA GLY A 104 -8.43 -8.82 12.84
C GLY A 104 -7.65 -8.73 14.17
N ASN A 105 -6.62 -9.55 14.37
CA ASN A 105 -5.76 -9.45 15.56
C ASN A 105 -4.68 -8.39 15.36
N THR A 106 -4.42 -7.57 16.37
CA THR A 106 -3.32 -6.61 16.36
C THR A 106 -1.97 -7.30 16.28
N ILE A 107 -1.08 -6.81 15.41
CA ILE A 107 0.26 -7.37 15.27
C ILE A 107 1.20 -6.64 16.25
N ALA A 108 1.77 -7.39 17.20
CA ALA A 108 2.69 -6.84 18.19
C ALA A 108 3.90 -6.17 17.51
N GLY A 109 4.20 -4.94 17.91
CA GLY A 109 5.29 -4.14 17.33
C GLY A 109 4.93 -3.33 16.09
N LEU A 110 3.71 -3.48 15.54
CA LEU A 110 3.22 -2.70 14.39
C LEU A 110 2.12 -1.69 14.78
N THR A 111 1.97 -1.39 16.07
CA THR A 111 0.86 -0.57 16.58
C THR A 111 0.91 0.89 16.13
N ALA A 112 2.08 1.38 15.72
CA ALA A 112 2.25 2.74 15.19
C ALA A 112 1.94 2.85 13.68
N TYR A 113 1.72 1.72 12.98
CA TYR A 113 1.42 1.70 11.55
C TYR A 113 -0.08 1.60 11.33
N ASN A 114 -0.71 2.67 10.85
CA ASN A 114 -2.15 2.67 10.58
C ASN A 114 -2.41 2.39 9.11
N VAL A 115 -3.48 1.64 8.82
CA VAL A 115 -3.82 1.20 7.48
C VAL A 115 -5.21 1.70 7.10
N SER A 116 -5.32 2.31 5.92
CA SER A 116 -6.61 2.65 5.32
C SER A 116 -6.72 2.04 3.93
N VAL A 117 -7.93 1.61 3.56
CA VAL A 117 -8.19 1.00 2.25
C VAL A 117 -9.38 1.67 1.60
N SER A 118 -9.24 1.94 0.30
CA SER A 118 -10.36 2.33 -0.56
C SER A 118 -10.41 1.45 -1.79
N VAL A 119 -11.62 1.09 -2.19
CA VAL A 119 -11.91 0.27 -3.37
C VAL A 119 -12.76 1.12 -4.33
N THR A 120 -12.28 1.29 -5.55
CA THR A 120 -12.98 2.06 -6.60
C THR A 120 -13.26 1.17 -7.80
N GLY A 121 -14.42 1.32 -8.41
CA GLY A 121 -14.75 0.70 -9.70
C GLY A 121 -16.00 -0.14 -9.64
N ASN A 122 -16.80 -0.08 -10.71
CA ASN A 122 -18.00 -0.87 -10.89
C ASN A 122 -17.96 -1.56 -12.27
N VAL A 123 -18.81 -2.55 -12.48
CA VAL A 123 -19.01 -3.14 -13.80
C VAL A 123 -19.50 -2.06 -14.74
N GLY A 124 -18.89 -1.97 -15.92
CA GLY A 124 -19.28 -0.95 -16.87
C GLY A 124 -18.65 0.42 -16.61
N ASP A 125 -17.80 0.56 -15.59
CA ASP A 125 -17.20 1.84 -15.20
C ASP A 125 -15.68 1.79 -15.31
N ALA A 126 -15.13 2.78 -16.01
CA ALA A 126 -13.69 2.94 -16.17
C ALA A 126 -13.02 3.66 -15.01
N LEU A 127 -13.74 4.24 -14.03
CA LEU A 127 -13.16 5.02 -12.93
C LEU A 127 -12.02 4.31 -12.16
N ALA A 128 -12.08 2.97 -12.07
CA ALA A 128 -11.00 2.16 -11.50
C ALA A 128 -9.66 2.41 -12.21
N LEU A 129 -9.66 2.61 -13.53
CA LEU A 129 -8.47 2.74 -14.37
C LEU A 129 -7.77 4.11 -14.25
N GLY A 130 -8.31 5.04 -13.45
CA GLY A 130 -7.65 6.30 -13.12
C GLY A 130 -8.33 7.55 -13.68
N PRO A 131 -7.71 8.72 -13.53
CA PRO A 131 -8.33 10.01 -13.86
C PRO A 131 -8.58 10.22 -15.36
N THR A 132 -7.90 9.48 -16.23
CA THR A 132 -8.06 9.52 -17.70
C THR A 132 -9.05 8.49 -18.24
N ALA A 133 -9.77 7.79 -17.35
CA ALA A 133 -10.75 6.76 -17.66
C ALA A 133 -11.86 7.20 -18.64
N SER A 134 -12.15 8.50 -18.72
CA SER A 134 -13.15 9.08 -19.63
C SER A 134 -12.85 8.87 -21.13
N GLN A 135 -11.61 8.48 -21.48
CA GLN A 135 -11.21 8.18 -22.85
C GLN A 135 -11.64 6.77 -23.31
N ILE A 136 -12.14 5.93 -22.40
CA ILE A 136 -12.53 4.55 -22.71
C ILE A 136 -14.00 4.53 -23.13
N THR A 137 -14.27 4.12 -24.37
CA THR A 137 -15.60 4.20 -24.98
C THR A 137 -16.36 2.87 -24.99
N ASN A 138 -15.71 1.75 -24.67
CA ASN A 138 -16.30 0.40 -24.60
C ASN A 138 -16.28 -0.15 -23.17
N VAL A 139 -16.87 0.60 -22.24
CA VAL A 139 -16.79 0.28 -20.81
C VAL A 139 -17.69 -0.87 -20.38
N GLY A 140 -18.72 -1.22 -21.15
CA GLY A 140 -19.76 -2.20 -20.75
C GLY A 140 -19.28 -3.62 -20.42
N ALA A 141 -18.07 -4.00 -20.85
CA ALA A 141 -17.43 -5.27 -20.50
C ALA A 141 -16.32 -5.14 -19.44
N LEU A 142 -16.02 -3.92 -18.97
CA LEU A 142 -15.02 -3.70 -17.95
C LEU A 142 -15.52 -4.23 -16.60
N ARG A 143 -14.71 -5.13 -16.02
CA ARG A 143 -14.90 -5.63 -14.66
C ARG A 143 -13.56 -5.52 -13.94
N VAL A 144 -13.33 -4.34 -13.35
CA VAL A 144 -12.07 -4.02 -12.69
C VAL A 144 -12.34 -3.19 -11.44
N LEU A 145 -11.67 -3.56 -10.36
CA LEU A 145 -11.61 -2.82 -9.11
C LEU A 145 -10.19 -2.31 -8.93
N ARG A 146 -10.04 -1.04 -8.55
CA ARG A 146 -8.80 -0.48 -8.05
C ARG A 146 -8.85 -0.50 -6.54
N VAL A 147 -7.84 -1.10 -5.93
CA VAL A 147 -7.66 -1.15 -4.48
C VAL A 147 -6.48 -0.26 -4.13
N ASN A 148 -6.70 0.70 -3.25
CA ASN A 148 -5.65 1.55 -2.71
C ASN A 148 -5.47 1.19 -1.24
N VAL A 149 -4.28 0.75 -0.87
CA VAL A 149 -3.87 0.52 0.53
C VAL A 149 -2.90 1.62 0.90
N GLU A 150 -3.26 2.42 1.90
CA GLU A 150 -2.40 3.47 2.42
C GLU A 150 -1.95 3.13 3.84
N VAL A 151 -0.64 3.20 4.08
CA VAL A 151 -0.02 3.00 5.40
C VAL A 151 0.56 4.33 5.88
N THR A 152 0.26 4.69 7.12
CA THR A 152 0.79 5.89 7.80
C THR A 152 1.48 5.49 9.10
N HIS A 153 2.29 6.37 9.68
CA HIS A 153 3.04 6.09 10.90
C HIS A 153 2.83 7.19 11.94
N ASP A 154 2.41 6.85 13.16
CA ASP A 154 2.06 7.81 14.21
C ASP A 154 3.22 8.74 14.59
N ASP A 155 4.43 8.20 14.71
CA ASP A 155 5.60 8.97 15.16
C ASP A 155 6.29 9.79 14.04
N ILE A 156 5.90 9.59 12.78
CA ILE A 156 6.53 10.28 11.64
C ILE A 156 5.46 11.13 10.94
N PRO A 157 5.41 12.44 11.21
CA PRO A 157 4.46 13.31 10.54
C PRO A 157 4.66 13.27 9.03
N ASP A 158 3.57 13.31 8.28
CA ASP A 158 3.52 13.26 6.82
C ASP A 158 4.04 11.96 6.16
N PHE A 159 4.45 10.94 6.92
CA PHE A 159 4.77 9.63 6.35
C PHE A 159 3.51 8.95 5.81
N ARG A 160 3.49 8.71 4.49
CA ARG A 160 2.41 8.00 3.81
C ARG A 160 3.00 7.12 2.71
N LEU A 161 2.69 5.83 2.76
CA LEU A 161 2.99 4.88 1.70
C LEU A 161 1.68 4.43 1.07
N LEU A 162 1.51 4.65 -0.23
CA LEU A 162 0.33 4.25 -0.99
C LEU A 162 0.69 3.13 -1.97
N LEU A 163 0.06 1.97 -1.80
CA LEU A 163 0.14 0.85 -2.73
C LEU A 163 -1.19 0.70 -3.46
N THR A 164 -1.14 0.70 -4.79
CA THR A 164 -2.32 0.55 -5.65
C THR A 164 -2.29 -0.79 -6.37
N GLY A 165 -3.35 -1.58 -6.21
CA GLY A 165 -3.57 -2.84 -6.89
C GLY A 165 -4.84 -2.84 -7.74
N TYR A 166 -4.95 -3.82 -8.63
CA TYR A 166 -6.12 -4.00 -9.48
C TYR A 166 -6.62 -5.43 -9.39
N ARG A 167 -7.92 -5.59 -9.16
CA ARG A 167 -8.61 -6.88 -9.27
C ARG A 167 -9.48 -6.87 -10.52
N THR A 168 -9.24 -7.79 -11.44
CA THR A 168 -10.10 -7.98 -12.62
C THR A 168 -11.03 -9.16 -12.43
N ASN A 169 -12.26 -9.07 -12.91
CA ASN A 169 -13.13 -10.23 -12.96
C ASN A 169 -12.90 -11.02 -14.25
N TYR A 170 -12.19 -12.14 -14.16
CA TYR A 170 -11.95 -13.06 -15.28
C TYR A 170 -12.97 -14.20 -15.35
N TYR A 171 -13.84 -14.35 -14.34
CA TYR A 171 -14.89 -15.37 -14.28
C TYR A 171 -16.22 -14.73 -13.89
N CYS A 172 -17.24 -14.84 -14.74
CA CYS A 172 -18.57 -14.37 -14.35
C CYS A 172 -19.40 -15.59 -13.96
N ASP A 173 -19.87 -15.63 -12.71
CA ASP A 173 -20.88 -16.60 -12.32
C ASP A 173 -22.22 -16.23 -12.99
N THR A 174 -23.04 -17.22 -13.28
CA THR A 174 -24.40 -17.06 -13.81
C THR A 174 -25.32 -16.21 -12.94
N THR A 175 -24.91 -15.94 -11.70
CA THR A 175 -25.57 -15.06 -10.72
C THR A 175 -25.24 -13.57 -10.89
N GLU A 176 -24.22 -13.21 -11.69
CA GLU A 176 -23.84 -11.82 -11.96
C GLU A 176 -24.84 -11.20 -12.96
N THR A 177 -25.85 -10.49 -12.45
CA THR A 177 -27.08 -10.07 -13.19
C THR A 177 -26.89 -9.08 -14.34
N THR A 178 -25.67 -8.67 -14.66
CA THR A 178 -25.36 -7.78 -15.79
C THR A 178 -24.67 -8.56 -16.91
N VAL A 179 -25.41 -8.80 -18.00
CA VAL A 179 -25.04 -9.30 -19.34
C VAL A 179 -23.61 -9.88 -19.51
N PRO A 180 -23.45 -11.09 -20.08
CA PRO A 180 -22.19 -11.84 -20.17
C PRO A 180 -21.18 -11.29 -21.21
N GLN A 181 -21.09 -9.98 -21.41
CA GLN A 181 -20.04 -9.42 -22.25
C GLN A 181 -18.71 -9.42 -21.51
N GLY A 182 -17.71 -10.13 -22.06
CA GLY A 182 -16.33 -10.17 -21.56
C GLY A 182 -15.99 -11.35 -20.63
N CYS A 183 -16.93 -12.26 -20.36
CA CYS A 183 -16.73 -13.39 -19.46
C CYS A 183 -16.25 -14.64 -20.21
N LEU A 184 -15.22 -15.34 -19.70
CA LEU A 184 -14.83 -16.64 -20.24
C LEU A 184 -15.81 -17.73 -19.77
N PRO A 185 -16.34 -18.59 -20.66
CA PRO A 185 -17.07 -19.79 -20.24
C PRO A 185 -16.12 -20.76 -19.52
N ARG A 186 -16.66 -21.48 -18.54
CA ARG A 186 -15.91 -22.48 -17.76
C ARG A 186 -15.62 -23.74 -18.58
#